data_AF-A0A7R9VRW1-F1
#
_entry.id   AF-A0A7R9VRW1-F1
#
_cell.length_a   1.000
_cell.length_b   1.000
_cell.length_c   1.000
_cell.angle_alpha   90.00
_cell.angle_beta   90.00
_cell.angle_gamma   90.00
#
_symmetry.space_group_name_H-M   'P 1'
#
loop_
_entity.id
_entity.type
_entity.pdbx_description
1 polymer ?
#
loop_
_entity_poly.entity_id
_entity_poly.type
_entity_poly.pdbx_seq_one_letter_code
_entity_poly.pdbx_strand_id
1 'polypeptide(L)'
;DGVFEFLPNQTVIDICQDCTDPLTACQKLVEESYKKWLHYELRTDDITAIVIFIQCQNECSDEPSDIRELIGISTAQGQKPMKSAASPPPQSKPEPAGSL
;
A
#
# COMPACT_ATOMS: atom_id res chain seq x y z
N ASP A 1 -22.62 24.67 -8.84
CA ASP A 1 -22.16 25.53 -7.73
C ASP A 1 -22.50 24.94 -6.38
N GLY A 2 -23.69 24.37 -6.17
CA GLY A 2 -24.14 23.79 -4.89
C GLY A 2 -23.13 22.91 -4.12
N VAL A 3 -22.17 22.25 -4.77
CA VAL A 3 -21.06 21.54 -4.09
C VAL A 3 -19.86 22.46 -3.83
N PHE A 4 -19.40 23.16 -4.87
CA PHE A 4 -18.13 23.89 -4.88
C PHE A 4 -18.19 25.28 -4.25
N GLU A 5 -19.38 25.76 -3.90
CA GLU A 5 -19.53 27.05 -3.22
C GLU A 5 -18.88 27.08 -1.84
N PHE A 6 -18.96 25.96 -1.11
CA PHE A 6 -18.41 25.81 0.24
C PHE A 6 -17.37 24.71 0.37
N LEU A 7 -17.35 23.73 -0.53
CA LEU A 7 -16.31 22.69 -0.53
C LEU A 7 -15.19 23.05 -1.51
N PRO A 8 -13.96 23.29 -1.04
CA PRO A 8 -12.84 23.51 -1.93
C PRO A 8 -12.50 22.22 -2.69
N ASN A 9 -11.93 22.37 -3.90
CA ASN A 9 -11.63 21.26 -4.79
C ASN A 9 -10.84 20.14 -4.13
N GLN A 10 -9.85 20.47 -3.29
CA GLN A 10 -9.04 19.47 -2.60
C GLN A 10 -9.91 18.59 -1.68
N THR A 11 -10.78 19.19 -0.88
CA THR A 11 -11.70 18.45 -0.01
C THR A 11 -12.66 17.57 -0.80
N VAL A 12 -13.14 18.03 -1.96
CA VAL A 12 -13.98 17.22 -2.85
C VAL A 12 -13.23 15.98 -3.32
N ILE A 13 -11.96 16.12 -3.71
CA ILE A 13 -11.11 15.00 -4.13
C ILE A 13 -10.80 14.07 -2.96
N ASP A 14 -10.47 14.61 -1.78
CA ASP A 14 -10.16 13.81 -0.59
C ASP A 14 -11.37 12.93 -0.20
N ILE A 15 -12.58 13.50 -0.20
CA ILE A 15 -13.82 12.76 0.04
C ILE A 15 -14.01 11.64 -1.00
N CYS A 16 -13.72 11.91 -2.27
CA CYS A 16 -13.80 10.91 -3.33
C CYS A 16 -12.76 9.79 -3.16
N GLN A 17 -11.53 10.13 -2.77
CA GLN A 17 -10.44 9.17 -2.57
C GLN A 17 -10.69 8.24 -1.38
N ASP A 18 -11.35 8.75 -0.33
CA ASP A 18 -11.74 7.98 0.85
C ASP A 18 -12.90 6.99 0.58
N CYS A 19 -13.46 7.00 -0.64
CA CYS A 19 -14.58 6.14 -1.04
C CYS A 19 -14.13 5.12 -2.09
N THR A 20 -14.52 3.87 -1.90
CA THR A 20 -14.28 2.79 -2.88
C THR A 20 -15.34 2.73 -3.98
N ASP A 21 -16.53 3.28 -3.72
CA ASP A 21 -17.69 3.22 -4.60
C ASP A 21 -18.16 4.63 -4.99
N PRO A 22 -18.43 4.89 -6.28
CA PRO A 22 -18.83 6.22 -6.76
C PRO A 22 -20.17 6.69 -6.19
N LEU A 23 -21.13 5.79 -5.92
CA LEU A 23 -22.41 6.19 -5.31
C LEU A 23 -22.19 6.70 -3.88
N THR A 24 -21.35 6.00 -3.12
CA THR A 24 -20.96 6.41 -1.76
C THR A 24 -20.24 7.76 -1.78
N ALA A 25 -19.36 7.98 -2.76
CA ALA A 25 -18.69 9.27 -2.94
C ALA A 25 -19.70 10.40 -3.23
N CYS A 26 -20.66 10.18 -4.12
CA CYS A 26 -21.74 11.13 -4.39
C CYS A 26 -22.54 11.45 -3.13
N GLN A 27 -22.95 10.44 -2.36
CA GLN A 27 -23.72 10.63 -1.14
C GLN A 27 -22.97 11.48 -0.12
N LYS A 28 -21.68 11.18 0.12
CA LYS A 28 -20.85 11.99 1.03
C LYS A 28 -20.69 13.43 0.54
N LEU A 29 -20.45 13.64 -0.76
CA LEU A 29 -20.32 14.99 -1.31
C LEU A 29 -21.60 15.81 -1.12
N VAL A 30 -22.76 15.22 -1.44
CA VAL A 30 -24.04 15.90 -1.28
C VAL A 30 -24.32 16.19 0.20
N GLU A 31 -24.06 15.23 1.09
CA GLU A 31 -24.26 15.40 2.53
C GLU A 31 -23.38 16.52 3.10
N GLU A 32 -22.07 16.51 2.81
CA GLU A 32 -21.16 17.54 3.29
C GLU A 32 -21.49 18.91 2.71
N SER A 33 -21.85 18.98 1.43
CA SER A 33 -22.31 20.24 0.81
C SER A 33 -23.55 20.75 1.51
N TYR A 34 -24.55 19.90 1.73
CA TYR A 34 -25.80 20.26 2.39
C TYR A 34 -25.58 20.77 3.83
N LYS A 35 -24.68 20.13 4.59
CA LYS A 35 -24.29 20.61 5.93
C LYS A 35 -23.70 22.02 5.88
N LYS A 36 -22.86 22.33 4.89
CA LYS A 36 -22.27 23.67 4.75
C LYS A 36 -23.31 24.71 4.36
N TRP A 37 -24.23 24.38 3.45
CA TRP A 37 -25.37 25.24 3.14
C TRP A 37 -26.18 25.59 4.37
N LEU A 38 -26.54 24.61 5.21
CA LEU A 38 -27.28 24.85 6.46
C LEU A 38 -26.49 25.65 7.51
N HIS A 39 -25.16 25.63 7.44
CA HIS A 39 -24.31 26.31 8.40
C HIS A 39 -24.08 27.79 8.05
N TYR A 40 -23.88 28.10 6.77
CA TYR A 40 -23.51 29.44 6.33
C TYR A 40 -24.67 30.26 5.79
N GLU A 41 -25.71 29.60 5.24
CA GLU A 41 -26.83 30.26 4.60
C GLU A 41 -28.18 29.76 5.13
N LEU A 42 -29.21 30.59 5.00
CA LEU A 42 -30.57 30.29 5.48
C LEU A 42 -31.41 29.51 4.44
N ARG A 43 -30.89 29.39 3.21
CA ARG A 43 -31.52 28.69 2.09
C ARG A 43 -30.47 27.87 1.35
N THR A 44 -30.80 26.61 1.09
CA THR A 44 -30.00 25.68 0.28
C THR A 44 -30.29 25.86 -1.21
N ASP A 45 -29.28 25.67 -2.04
CA ASP A 45 -29.44 25.51 -3.49
C ASP A 45 -29.60 24.03 -3.90
N ASP A 46 -29.93 23.76 -5.17
CA ASP A 46 -29.99 22.41 -5.71
C ASP A 46 -28.58 21.78 -5.78
N ILE A 47 -28.39 20.65 -5.10
CA ILE A 47 -27.10 19.95 -5.03
C ILE A 47 -27.17 18.67 -5.87
N THR A 48 -26.40 18.62 -6.95
CA THR A 48 -26.28 17.42 -7.81
C THR A 48 -24.80 17.11 -8.05
N ALA A 49 -24.42 15.84 -7.91
CA ALA A 49 -23.06 15.35 -8.15
C ALA A 49 -23.07 14.05 -8.97
N ILE A 50 -22.09 13.92 -9.87
CA ILE A 50 -21.82 12.70 -10.63
C ILE A 50 -20.34 12.39 -10.43
N VAL A 51 -20.03 11.20 -9.88
CA VAL A 51 -18.66 10.73 -9.64
C VAL A 51 -18.37 9.54 -10.54
N ILE A 52 -17.23 9.58 -11.23
CA ILE A 52 -16.77 8.52 -12.14
C ILE A 52 -15.33 8.19 -11.77
N PHE A 53 -15.07 6.92 -11.44
CA PHE A 53 -13.71 6.44 -11.19
C PHE A 53 -13.12 5.85 -12.47
N ILE A 54 -12.03 6.46 -12.95
CA ILE A 54 -11.32 6.01 -14.14
C ILE A 54 -10.14 5.15 -13.69
N GLN A 55 -10.18 3.86 -14.03
CA GLN A 55 -9.03 2.97 -13.85
C GLN A 55 -8.18 3.00 -15.12
N CYS A 56 -6.90 3.31 -14.97
CA CYS A 56 -5.93 3.18 -16.06
C CYS A 56 -5.25 1.81 -15.90
N GLN A 57 -5.58 0.87 -16.78
CA GLN A 57 -4.84 -0.39 -16.88
C GLN A 57 -3.55 -0.09 -17.66
N ASN A 58 -2.41 -0.05 -16.96
CA ASN A 58 -1.11 -0.08 -17.63
C ASN A 58 -0.85 -1.51 -18.11
N GLU A 59 -1.30 -1.83 -19.31
CA GLU A 59 -0.88 -3.05 -20.00
C GLU A 59 0.55 -2.84 -20.54
N CYS A 60 1.37 -3.90 -20.45
CA CYS A 60 2.74 -4.10 -20.95
C CYS A 60 3.93 -3.67 -20.07
N SER A 61 4.35 -4.60 -19.21
CA SER A 61 5.74 -5.09 -19.22
C SER A 61 5.70 -6.57 -18.81
N ASP A 62 5.34 -7.44 -19.75
CA ASP A 62 5.82 -8.83 -19.70
C ASP A 62 7.35 -8.77 -19.85
N GLU A 63 8.07 -8.57 -18.74
CA GLU A 63 9.50 -8.84 -18.72
C GLU A 63 9.66 -10.37 -18.79
N PRO A 64 10.28 -10.92 -19.84
CA PRO A 64 10.54 -12.34 -19.88
C PRO A 64 11.44 -12.72 -18.70
N SER A 65 10.94 -13.70 -17.97
CA SER A 65 11.58 -14.47 -16.90
C SER A 65 13.07 -14.67 -17.15
N ASP A 66 13.89 -14.35 -16.15
CA ASP A 66 15.24 -14.85 -15.96
C ASP A 66 16.02 -15.17 -17.24
N ILE A 67 16.69 -14.16 -17.81
CA ILE A 67 17.67 -14.27 -18.92
C ILE A 67 18.71 -15.39 -18.66
N ARG A 68 18.91 -15.79 -17.39
CA ARG A 68 19.78 -16.88 -16.95
C ARG A 68 19.40 -18.27 -17.49
N GLU A 69 18.12 -18.56 -17.67
CA GLU A 69 17.69 -19.89 -18.13
C GLU A 69 17.93 -20.08 -19.65
N LEU A 70 17.92 -18.99 -20.42
CA LEU A 70 18.14 -19.03 -21.88
C LEU A 70 19.63 -19.11 -22.29
N ILE A 71 20.58 -18.61 -21.49
CA ILE A 71 22.01 -18.55 -21.90
C ILE A 71 22.74 -19.87 -21.61
N GLY A 72 22.13 -20.85 -20.93
CA GLY A 72 22.74 -22.17 -20.76
C GLY A 72 24.18 -22.12 -20.21
N ILE A 73 24.51 -21.12 -19.39
CA ILE A 73 25.80 -21.06 -18.71
C ILE A 73 25.74 -22.10 -17.59
N SER A 74 26.01 -23.33 -17.97
CA SER A 74 26.40 -24.40 -17.08
C SER A 74 27.60 -23.91 -16.28
N THR A 75 27.39 -23.52 -15.02
CA THR A 75 28.47 -23.46 -14.04
C THR A 75 28.88 -24.89 -13.72
N ALA A 76 29.58 -25.53 -14.66
CA ALA A 76 30.30 -26.75 -14.40
C ALA A 76 31.61 -26.42 -13.69
N GLN A 77 31.93 -27.24 -12.68
CA GLN A 77 33.21 -27.45 -11.98
C GLN A 77 33.35 -26.74 -10.61
N GLY A 78 33.46 -27.44 -9.47
CA GLY A 78 33.60 -28.88 -9.30
C GLY A 78 33.44 -29.42 -7.86
N GLN A 79 33.19 -30.73 -7.77
CA GLN A 79 33.51 -31.61 -6.62
C GLN A 79 35.05 -31.68 -6.49
N LYS A 80 35.71 -31.92 -5.35
CA LYS A 80 35.50 -32.47 -3.98
C LYS A 80 36.78 -32.04 -3.17
N PRO A 81 37.00 -32.28 -1.84
CA PRO A 81 36.58 -33.44 -1.06
C PRO A 81 36.14 -33.18 0.39
N MET A 82 35.52 -34.23 0.94
CA MET A 82 35.14 -34.42 2.33
C MET A 82 36.36 -34.37 3.26
N LYS A 83 36.25 -33.70 4.41
CA LYS A 83 37.05 -34.02 5.59
C LYS A 83 36.13 -34.51 6.71
N SER A 84 36.54 -35.64 7.26
CA SER A 84 35.85 -36.51 8.19
C SER A 84 35.73 -35.92 9.61
N ALA A 85 34.81 -36.50 10.37
CA ALA A 85 34.27 -36.17 11.69
C ALA A 85 35.27 -35.93 12.84
N ALA A 86 34.81 -35.15 13.84
CA ALA A 86 34.86 -35.54 15.26
C ALA A 86 33.86 -34.68 16.10
N SER A 87 33.01 -35.37 16.86
CA SER A 87 32.07 -34.83 17.86
C SER A 87 32.76 -34.53 19.22
N PRO A 88 32.13 -33.79 20.17
CA PRO A 88 32.74 -33.23 21.40
C PRO A 88 32.59 -34.21 22.60
N PRO A 89 32.82 -33.89 23.92
CA PRO A 89 33.53 -32.84 24.69
C PRO A 89 34.57 -33.48 25.71
N PRO A 90 35.08 -32.83 26.81
CA PRO A 90 34.34 -32.69 28.08
C PRO A 90 34.65 -31.42 28.93
N GLN A 91 33.85 -31.25 29.98
CA GLN A 91 33.75 -30.13 30.93
C GLN A 91 34.99 -29.90 31.83
N SER A 92 35.19 -28.65 32.30
CA SER A 92 35.64 -28.39 33.68
C SER A 92 35.24 -26.97 34.17
N LYS A 93 34.36 -26.93 35.19
CA LYS A 93 34.26 -25.88 36.21
C LYS A 93 35.41 -26.09 37.22
N PRO A 94 35.91 -25.09 38.00
CA PRO A 94 35.09 -24.36 38.99
C PRO A 94 35.43 -22.85 39.23
N GLU A 95 34.49 -22.21 39.94
CA GLU A 95 34.47 -21.06 40.90
C GLU A 95 35.79 -20.49 41.52
N PRO A 96 35.81 -19.40 42.36
CA PRO A 96 34.70 -18.63 42.98
C PRO A 96 34.88 -17.08 43.13
N ALA A 97 33.85 -16.47 43.76
CA ALA A 97 33.86 -15.39 44.77
C ALA A 97 34.04 -13.92 44.37
N GLY A 98 33.05 -13.11 44.78
CA GLY A 98 33.25 -11.68 45.06
C GLY A 98 31.96 -10.86 45.05
N SER A 99 31.15 -10.98 46.11
CA SER A 99 30.18 -9.94 46.49
C SER A 99 30.88 -8.61 46.75
N LEU A 100 30.24 -7.51 46.34
CA LEU A 100 29.95 -6.34 47.17
C LEU A 100 28.86 -5.50 46.46
#